data_AF-A0A7S2J6G1-F1
#
_entry.id   AF-A0A7S2J6G1-F1
#
_cell.length_a   1.000
_cell.length_b   1.000
_cell.length_c   1.000
_cell.angle_alpha   90.00
_cell.angle_beta   90.00
_cell.angle_gamma   90.00
#
_symmetry.space_group_name_H-M   'P 1'
#
loop_
_entity.id
_entity.type
_entity.pdbx_description
1 polymer ?
#
loop_
_entity_poly.entity_id
_entity_poly.type
_entity_poly.pdbx_seq_one_letter_code
_entity_poly.pdbx_strand_id
1 'polypeptide(L)'
;EELPPAGDEEEVPPEEDAPPDDEEPPPEDAPEPEEAEEGAEDELEVEDHLKDAVEGNLRLKRLLSREHGDQASGKRQKLGDAGGDEPRPIAQAKVKQLLLKWNMQTDMVVKHVLDHLSFEELRFIAESNYVPDRYNQRKSPSELVAQYVP
;
A
#
# COMPACT_ATOMS: atom_id res chain seq x y z
N GLU A 1 47.76 -22.64 -29.82
CA GLU A 1 46.58 -23.31 -30.41
C GLU A 1 45.74 -23.79 -29.23
N GLU A 2 44.47 -23.44 -29.04
CA GLU A 2 43.37 -23.18 -29.97
C GLU A 2 42.36 -22.19 -29.34
N LEU A 3 41.53 -21.58 -30.17
CA LEU A 3 40.79 -20.31 -29.99
C LEU A 3 39.49 -20.40 -29.13
N PRO A 4 38.99 -19.25 -28.61
CA PRO A 4 37.68 -19.15 -27.95
C PRO A 4 36.52 -19.03 -28.96
N PRO A 5 35.30 -19.51 -28.65
CA PRO A 5 34.12 -19.20 -29.44
C PRO A 5 33.52 -17.85 -29.05
N ALA A 6 33.38 -16.99 -30.06
CA ALA A 6 32.63 -15.75 -30.05
C ALA A 6 31.13 -16.03 -29.89
N GLY A 7 30.49 -15.41 -28.90
CA GLY A 7 29.04 -15.32 -28.75
C GLY A 7 28.62 -13.89 -28.99
N ASP A 8 28.14 -13.64 -30.20
CA ASP A 8 27.50 -12.44 -30.71
C ASP A 8 26.04 -12.46 -30.22
N GLU A 9 25.66 -11.55 -29.33
CA GLU A 9 24.25 -11.33 -28.95
C GLU A 9 23.96 -9.83 -28.92
N GLU A 10 23.69 -9.34 -30.14
CA GLU A 10 22.70 -8.33 -30.51
C GLU A 10 22.00 -7.58 -29.34
N GLU A 11 22.55 -6.41 -28.99
CA GLU A 11 21.92 -5.44 -28.10
C GLU A 11 20.87 -4.66 -28.91
N VAL A 12 19.60 -4.99 -28.71
CA VAL A 12 18.45 -4.25 -29.28
C VAL A 12 18.08 -3.12 -28.31
N PRO A 13 18.26 -1.83 -28.67
CA PRO A 13 17.71 -0.74 -27.88
C PRO A 13 16.20 -0.59 -28.16
N PRO A 14 15.32 -0.53 -27.13
CA PRO A 14 13.96 -0.09 -27.33
C PRO A 14 13.93 1.42 -27.54
N GLU A 15 13.53 1.85 -28.75
CA GLU A 15 13.20 3.23 -29.05
C GLU A 15 11.99 3.72 -28.23
N GLU A 16 12.17 4.96 -27.79
CA GLU A 16 11.26 5.91 -27.15
C GLU A 16 10.06 6.28 -28.05
N ASP A 17 9.22 7.21 -27.55
CA ASP A 17 8.17 7.96 -28.28
C ASP A 17 6.81 7.24 -28.45
N ALA A 18 5.65 7.76 -28.02
CA ALA A 18 5.25 8.96 -27.30
C ALA A 18 3.77 8.75 -26.86
N PRO A 19 3.30 9.26 -25.71
CA PRO A 19 1.87 9.36 -25.46
C PRO A 19 1.27 10.45 -26.36
N PRO A 20 0.16 10.20 -27.07
CA PRO A 20 -0.54 11.26 -27.79
C PRO A 20 -1.10 12.27 -26.78
N ASP A 21 -0.62 13.49 -26.95
CA ASP A 21 -1.13 14.74 -26.39
C ASP A 21 -2.55 14.98 -26.95
N ASP A 22 -3.56 14.54 -26.20
CA ASP A 22 -4.97 14.82 -26.50
C ASP A 22 -5.41 16.00 -25.62
N GLU A 23 -4.95 17.18 -26.04
CA GLU A 23 -5.38 18.49 -25.54
C GLU A 23 -6.77 18.78 -26.13
N GLU A 24 -7.83 18.30 -25.47
CA GLU A 24 -9.21 18.66 -25.80
C GLU A 24 -9.57 19.99 -25.10
N PRO A 25 -9.69 21.12 -25.82
CA PRO A 25 -10.17 22.36 -25.22
C PRO A 25 -11.67 22.25 -24.93
N PRO A 26 -12.18 22.68 -23.76
CA PRO A 26 -13.62 22.80 -23.55
C PRO A 26 -14.14 24.10 -24.17
N PRO A 27 -15.00 24.08 -25.21
CA PRO A 27 -15.75 25.28 -25.57
C PRO A 27 -17.02 25.36 -24.72
N GLU A 28 -17.01 26.35 -23.83
CA GLU A 28 -18.08 27.34 -23.63
C GLU A 28 -19.49 26.90 -24.04
N ASP A 29 -20.23 26.30 -23.11
CA ASP A 29 -21.69 26.51 -23.06
C ASP A 29 -22.14 26.52 -21.60
N ALA A 30 -21.98 27.69 -21.00
CA ALA A 30 -22.59 28.02 -19.72
C ALA A 30 -24.00 28.54 -20.00
N PRO A 31 -25.07 27.76 -19.73
CA PRO A 31 -26.35 28.39 -19.47
C PRO A 31 -26.23 29.13 -18.14
N GLU A 32 -26.19 30.46 -18.18
CA GLU A 32 -26.55 31.31 -17.04
C GLU A 32 -27.89 30.80 -16.48
N PRO A 33 -27.96 30.29 -15.24
CA PRO A 33 -29.25 30.20 -14.58
C PRO A 33 -29.62 31.63 -14.15
N GLU A 34 -30.57 32.18 -14.90
CA GLU A 34 -31.35 33.37 -14.58
C GLU A 34 -31.70 33.40 -13.08
N GLU A 35 -31.51 34.58 -12.49
CA GLU A 35 -32.01 34.93 -11.16
C GLU A 35 -33.53 34.73 -11.11
N ALA A 36 -33.95 33.55 -10.65
CA ALA A 36 -35.33 33.27 -10.25
C ALA A 36 -35.40 33.23 -8.72
N GLU A 37 -35.70 34.41 -8.18
CA GLU A 37 -36.75 34.64 -7.18
C GLU A 37 -36.74 33.80 -5.89
N GLU A 38 -36.47 34.52 -4.80
CA GLU A 38 -36.95 34.30 -3.43
C GLU A 38 -38.24 33.46 -3.31
N GLY A 39 -38.23 32.51 -2.39
CA GLY A 39 -39.45 32.05 -1.72
C GLY A 39 -39.80 30.58 -1.89
N ALA A 40 -39.04 29.70 -1.25
CA ALA A 40 -39.57 28.43 -0.75
C ALA A 40 -38.77 28.02 0.49
N GLU A 41 -39.04 28.70 1.60
CA GLU A 41 -38.89 28.15 2.96
C GLU A 41 -39.90 27.01 3.15
N ASP A 42 -39.93 26.04 2.23
CA ASP A 42 -40.58 24.77 2.48
C ASP A 42 -39.66 24.02 3.45
N GLU A 43 -40.01 24.15 4.72
CA GLU A 43 -39.68 23.26 5.81
C GLU A 43 -40.10 21.83 5.40
N LEU A 44 -39.37 21.24 4.45
CA LEU A 44 -39.40 19.82 4.19
C LEU A 44 -38.93 19.22 5.50
N GLU A 45 -39.88 18.69 6.27
CA GLU A 45 -39.65 17.70 7.32
C GLU A 45 -39.01 16.48 6.66
N VAL A 46 -37.76 16.64 6.25
CA VAL A 46 -36.87 15.56 5.89
C VAL A 46 -36.81 14.72 7.16
N GLU A 47 -37.36 13.52 7.04
CA GLU A 47 -37.54 12.56 8.11
C GLU A 47 -36.25 12.50 8.96
N ASP A 48 -36.34 12.58 10.29
CA ASP A 48 -35.18 12.88 11.16
C ASP A 48 -33.97 11.95 10.92
N HIS A 49 -34.23 10.72 10.47
CA HIS A 49 -33.18 9.76 10.11
C HIS A 49 -32.37 10.17 8.86
N LEU A 50 -32.97 10.87 7.91
CA LEU A 50 -32.30 11.43 6.73
C LEU A 50 -31.49 12.68 7.10
N LYS A 51 -31.99 13.51 8.02
CA LYS A 51 -31.23 14.67 8.55
C LYS A 51 -29.97 14.21 9.29
N ASP A 52 -30.08 13.20 10.15
CA ASP A 52 -28.94 12.64 10.88
C ASP A 52 -27.91 11.97 9.93
N ALA A 53 -28.38 11.28 8.88
CA ALA A 53 -27.50 10.71 7.88
C ALA A 53 -26.72 11.78 7.09
N VAL A 54 -27.36 12.89 6.72
CA VAL A 54 -26.71 13.98 5.98
C VAL A 54 -25.75 14.75 6.89
N GLU A 55 -26.12 15.03 8.14
CA GLU A 55 -25.26 15.69 9.12
C GLU A 55 -24.03 14.83 9.47
N GLY A 56 -24.23 13.53 9.68
CA GLY A 56 -23.17 12.56 9.90
C GLY A 56 -22.19 12.50 8.73
N ASN A 57 -22.70 12.47 7.49
CA ASN A 57 -21.87 12.46 6.28
C ASN A 57 -21.07 13.77 6.13
N LEU A 58 -21.69 14.92 6.40
CA LEU A 58 -21.00 16.21 6.32
C LEU A 58 -19.92 16.35 7.41
N ARG A 59 -20.18 15.87 8.62
CA ARG A 59 -19.18 15.82 9.71
C ARG A 59 -18.02 14.90 9.36
N LEU A 60 -18.30 13.72 8.78
CA LEU A 60 -17.28 12.78 8.33
C LEU A 60 -16.43 13.41 7.20
N LYS A 61 -17.07 14.06 6.22
CA LYS A 61 -16.36 14.80 5.17
C LYS A 61 -15.45 15.87 5.75
N ARG A 62 -15.89 16.65 6.75
CA ARG A 62 -15.03 17.66 7.39
C ARG A 62 -13.85 17.04 8.14
N LEU A 63 -14.05 15.93 8.85
CA LEU A 63 -12.97 15.20 9.51
C LEU A 63 -11.96 14.67 8.50
N LEU A 64 -12.44 14.00 7.45
CA LEU A 64 -11.58 13.45 6.40
C LEU A 64 -10.89 14.56 5.61
N SER A 65 -11.57 15.64 5.23
CA SER A 65 -10.95 16.78 4.53
C SER A 65 -9.93 17.53 5.40
N ARG A 66 -10.13 17.60 6.72
CA ARG A 66 -9.13 18.18 7.64
C ARG A 66 -7.92 17.26 7.83
N GLU A 67 -8.11 15.96 7.79
CA GLU A 67 -7.03 14.96 7.85
C GLU A 67 -6.30 14.81 6.49
N HIS A 68 -7.00 15.01 5.37
CA HIS A 68 -6.43 14.97 4.01
C HIS A 68 -5.83 16.30 3.55
N GLY A 69 -6.29 17.44 4.09
CA GLY A 69 -5.84 18.78 3.70
C GLY A 69 -4.39 19.10 4.06
N ASP A 70 -3.82 18.40 5.03
CA ASP A 70 -2.40 18.51 5.42
C ASP A 70 -1.54 17.38 4.81
N GLN A 71 -2.15 16.45 4.05
CA GLN A 71 -1.50 15.22 3.57
C GLN A 71 -1.64 15.03 2.05
N ALA A 72 -1.42 16.10 1.27
CA ALA A 72 -1.21 16.00 -0.17
C ALA A 72 0.17 15.39 -0.53
N SER A 73 0.51 14.24 0.05
CA SER A 73 1.61 13.40 -0.41
C SER A 73 1.18 11.95 -0.34
N GLY A 74 0.82 11.38 -1.50
CA GLY A 74 0.31 10.02 -1.69
C GLY A 74 1.31 8.91 -1.34
N LYS A 75 1.69 8.81 -0.07
CA LYS A 75 2.45 7.69 0.48
C LYS A 75 1.57 6.97 1.49
N ARG A 76 1.04 5.82 1.05
CA ARG A 76 0.33 4.80 1.83
C ARG A 76 0.71 4.87 3.31
N GLN A 77 -0.17 5.44 4.12
CA GLN A 77 0.01 5.50 5.57
C GLN A 77 -0.14 4.06 6.09
N LYS A 78 1.00 3.41 6.38
CA LYS A 78 1.05 2.06 6.97
C LYS A 78 0.45 2.19 8.37
N LEU A 79 -0.77 1.66 8.53
CA LEU A 79 -1.54 1.69 9.76
C LEU A 79 -0.68 1.20 10.94
N GLY A 80 -0.70 2.00 12.01
CA GLY A 80 0.08 1.86 13.24
C GLY A 80 -0.12 0.52 13.93
N ASP A 81 0.92 -0.03 14.55
CA ASP A 81 1.29 0.21 15.95
C ASP A 81 1.00 -1.08 16.74
N ALA A 82 1.99 -1.96 16.75
CA ALA A 82 2.02 -3.15 17.59
C ALA A 82 3.44 -3.28 18.18
N GLY A 83 3.63 -2.64 19.33
CA GLY A 83 4.53 -3.07 20.41
C GLY A 83 6.03 -3.18 20.15
N GLY A 84 6.81 -2.28 20.77
CA GLY A 84 8.23 -2.52 21.09
C GLY A 84 9.14 -1.38 20.68
N ASP A 85 9.77 -0.74 21.67
CA ASP A 85 10.69 0.41 21.67
C ASP A 85 11.97 0.31 20.79
N GLU A 86 12.02 -0.55 19.78
CA GLU A 86 13.16 -0.66 18.86
C GLU A 86 12.92 0.22 17.62
N PRO A 87 13.92 0.91 17.05
CA PRO A 87 13.75 1.66 15.80
C PRO A 87 13.24 0.74 14.69
N ARG A 88 11.96 0.91 14.31
CA ARG A 88 11.29 0.24 13.16
C ARG A 88 12.19 0.02 11.93
N PRO A 89 13.07 0.95 11.50
CA PRO A 89 13.95 0.67 10.36
C PRO A 89 14.91 -0.51 10.56
N ILE A 90 15.39 -0.77 11.78
CA ILE A 90 16.32 -1.87 12.07
C ILE A 90 15.59 -3.21 11.99
N ALA A 91 14.41 -3.32 12.61
CA ALA A 91 13.57 -4.52 12.51
C ALA A 91 13.21 -4.82 11.06
N GLN A 92 12.78 -3.81 10.29
CA GLN A 92 12.46 -3.98 8.87
C GLN A 92 13.67 -4.40 8.02
N ALA A 93 14.88 -3.92 8.33
CA ALA A 93 16.10 -4.38 7.66
C ALA A 93 16.35 -5.87 7.92
N LYS A 94 16.11 -6.35 9.14
CA LYS A 94 16.21 -7.77 9.49
C LYS A 94 15.15 -8.63 8.78
N VAL A 95 13.91 -8.17 8.71
CA VAL A 95 12.85 -8.84 7.94
C VAL A 95 13.28 -8.98 6.47
N LYS A 96 13.76 -7.90 5.85
CA LYS A 96 14.27 -7.94 4.46
C LYS A 96 15.46 -8.90 4.31
N GLN A 97 16.37 -8.94 5.28
CA GLN A 97 17.52 -9.85 5.27
C GLN A 97 17.07 -11.33 5.30
N LEU A 98 16.09 -11.67 6.14
CA LEU A 98 15.54 -13.03 6.24
C LEU A 98 14.82 -13.42 4.94
N LEU A 99 13.98 -12.55 4.40
CA LEU A 99 13.26 -12.79 3.14
C LEU A 99 14.23 -12.98 1.96
N LEU A 100 15.32 -12.22 1.92
CA LEU A 100 16.38 -12.36 0.92
C LEU A 100 17.10 -13.71 1.08
N LYS A 101 17.45 -14.09 2.32
CA LYS A 101 18.12 -15.37 2.63
C LYS A 101 17.28 -16.58 2.21
N TRP A 102 15.96 -16.50 2.35
CA TRP A 102 15.04 -17.59 1.99
C TRP A 102 14.57 -17.55 0.53
N ASN A 103 14.93 -16.49 -0.22
CA ASN A 103 14.42 -16.22 -1.56
C ASN A 103 12.87 -16.18 -1.60
N MET A 104 12.29 -15.43 -0.65
CA MET A 104 10.85 -15.27 -0.44
C MET A 104 10.42 -13.79 -0.41
N GLN A 105 11.14 -12.91 -1.12
CA GLN A 105 10.90 -11.46 -1.12
C GLN A 105 9.51 -11.09 -1.65
N THR A 106 8.94 -11.92 -2.52
CA THR A 106 7.60 -11.76 -3.11
C THR A 106 6.48 -12.30 -2.22
N ASP A 107 6.80 -13.11 -1.21
CA ASP A 107 5.81 -13.71 -0.32
C ASP A 107 5.37 -12.69 0.74
N MET A 108 4.23 -12.04 0.47
CA MET A 108 3.67 -11.02 1.36
C MET A 108 3.14 -11.61 2.66
N VAL A 109 2.76 -12.89 2.69
CA VAL A 109 2.24 -13.55 3.90
C VAL A 109 3.38 -13.80 4.88
N VAL A 110 4.50 -14.35 4.40
CA VAL A 110 5.70 -14.54 5.23
C VAL A 110 6.23 -13.20 5.72
N LYS A 111 6.29 -12.18 4.85
CA LYS A 111 6.67 -10.83 5.25
C LYS A 111 5.78 -10.28 6.36
N HIS A 112 4.46 -10.47 6.24
CA HIS A 112 3.51 -9.99 7.23
C HIS A 112 3.71 -10.68 8.58
N VAL A 113 3.91 -12.01 8.60
CA VAL A 113 4.22 -12.76 9.83
C VAL A 113 5.50 -12.20 10.47
N LEU A 114 6.58 -12.02 9.70
CA LEU A 114 7.83 -11.46 10.20
C LEU A 114 7.70 -10.02 10.69
N ASP A 115 6.84 -9.20 10.08
CA ASP A 115 6.53 -7.83 10.51
C ASP A 115 5.81 -7.79 11.87
N HIS A 116 5.20 -8.90 12.30
CA HIS A 116 4.52 -9.04 13.59
C HIS A 116 5.37 -9.68 14.69
N LEU A 117 6.57 -10.17 14.37
CA LEU A 117 7.49 -10.74 15.35
C LEU A 117 8.25 -9.65 16.09
N SER A 118 8.62 -9.94 17.35
CA SER A 118 9.48 -9.05 18.13
C SER A 118 10.90 -9.04 17.55
N PHE A 119 11.67 -7.99 17.85
CA PHE A 119 13.06 -7.89 17.37
C PHE A 119 13.95 -9.02 17.90
N GLU A 120 13.70 -9.47 19.14
CA GLU A 120 14.42 -10.58 19.76
C GLU A 120 14.17 -11.89 19.01
N GLU A 121 12.93 -12.14 18.60
CA GLU A 121 12.55 -13.31 17.81
C GLU A 121 13.16 -13.27 16.40
N LEU A 122 13.13 -12.11 15.74
CA LEU A 122 13.78 -11.93 14.44
C LEU A 122 15.29 -12.18 14.52
N ARG A 123 15.93 -11.76 15.62
CA ARG A 123 17.34 -12.02 15.89
C ARG A 123 17.59 -13.51 16.13
N PHE A 124 16.75 -14.16 16.93
CA PHE A 124 16.83 -15.60 17.18
C PHE A 124 16.72 -16.42 15.88
N ILE A 125 15.76 -16.10 15.01
CA ILE A 125 15.63 -16.75 13.69
C ILE A 125 16.89 -16.51 12.85
N ALA A 126 17.43 -15.29 12.86
CA ALA A 126 18.63 -14.97 12.08
C ALA A 126 19.87 -15.77 12.56
N GLU A 127 20.04 -15.95 13.87
CA GLU A 127 21.16 -16.67 14.48
C GLU A 127 21.01 -18.20 14.37
N SER A 128 19.78 -18.72 14.47
CA SER A 128 19.49 -20.16 14.38
C SER A 128 19.72 -20.77 12.99
N ASN A 129 19.90 -19.95 11.95
CA ASN A 129 19.99 -20.37 10.55
C ASN A 129 18.77 -21.19 10.06
N TYR A 130 17.62 -21.01 10.69
CA TYR A 130 16.38 -21.64 10.26
C TYR A 130 15.98 -21.21 8.85
N VAL A 131 15.46 -22.16 8.06
CA VAL A 131 14.89 -21.94 6.72
C VAL A 131 13.58 -22.73 6.62
N PRO A 132 12.43 -22.07 6.38
CA PRO A 132 11.15 -22.76 6.25
C PRO A 132 11.10 -23.60 4.96
N ASP A 133 10.51 -24.79 5.04
CA ASP A 133 10.32 -25.65 3.87
C ASP A 133 9.15 -25.13 3.01
N ARG A 134 9.48 -24.74 1.77
CA ARG A 134 8.53 -24.20 0.78
C ARG A 134 7.69 -25.27 0.11
N TYR A 135 8.11 -26.53 0.19
CA TYR A 135 7.45 -27.64 -0.49
C TYR A 135 6.64 -28.52 0.47
N ASN A 136 6.48 -28.08 1.72
CA ASN A 136 5.66 -28.79 2.69
C ASN A 136 4.18 -28.75 2.26
N GLN A 137 3.61 -29.92 1.99
CA GLN A 137 2.22 -30.03 1.55
C GLN A 137 1.19 -29.78 2.66
N ARG A 138 1.62 -29.86 3.93
CA ARG A 138 0.70 -29.79 5.08
C ARG A 138 0.60 -28.40 5.69
N LYS A 139 1.66 -27.59 5.57
CA LYS A 139 1.80 -26.29 6.23
C LYS A 139 2.45 -25.31 5.29
N SER A 140 1.96 -24.08 5.28
CA SER A 140 2.61 -23.01 4.53
C SER A 140 3.92 -22.59 5.22
N PRO A 141 4.86 -21.98 4.49
CA PRO A 141 6.07 -21.41 5.08
C PRO A 141 5.79 -20.40 6.19
N SER A 142 4.72 -19.62 6.06
CA SER A 142 4.29 -18.66 7.08
C SER A 142 3.88 -19.34 8.39
N GLU A 143 3.17 -20.47 8.32
CA GLU A 143 2.81 -21.27 9.50
C GLU A 143 4.02 -21.95 10.14
N LEU A 144 4.98 -22.40 9.32
CA LEU A 144 6.22 -23.00 9.81
C LEU A 144 7.06 -21.97 10.57
N VAL A 145 7.17 -20.75 10.05
CA VAL A 145 7.83 -19.63 10.74
C VAL A 145 7.12 -19.30 12.05
N ALA A 146 5.79 -19.16 12.03
CA ALA A 146 5.01 -18.83 13.23
C ALA A 146 5.12 -19.90 14.34
N GLN A 147 5.32 -21.17 13.99
CA GLN A 147 5.52 -22.26 14.97
C GLN A 147 6.95 -22.38 15.48
N TYR A 148 7.92 -21.83 14.75
CA TYR A 148 9.33 -21.90 15.13
C TYR A 148 9.70 -20.86 16.18
N VAL A 149 8.95 -19.77 16.25
CA VAL A 149 9.13 -18.69 17.22
C VAL A 149 8.61 -19.14 18.60
N PRO A 150 9.39 -18.95 19.68
CA PRO A 150 9.01 -19.33 21.05
C PRO A 150 7.93 -18.43 21.67
#